data_AF-A0AAP8PR94-F1
#
_entry.id   AF-A0AAP8PR94-F1
#
_cell.length_a   1.000
_cell.length_b   1.000
_cell.length_c   1.000
_cell.angle_alpha   90.00
_cell.angle_beta   90.00
_cell.angle_gamma   90.00
#
_symmetry.space_group_name_H-M   'P 1'
#
loop_
_entity.id
_entity.type
_entity.pdbx_description
1 polymer ?
#
loop_
_entity_poly.entity_id
_entity_poly.type
_entity_poly.pdbx_seq_one_letter_code
_entity_poly.pdbx_strand_id
1 'polypeptide(L)'
;MTTQIWIFIAIIVILQLLIGHFLHDIGFSLLRSILLMLLPFGIGVFILQLSYYERYFPEWDVPAREKIRLEIIYLATFLEFVALYLFLFIF
;
A
#
# COMPACT_ATOMS: atom_id res chain seq x y z
N MET A 1 -8.36 -10.04 -23.01
CA MET A 1 -6.94 -9.93 -22.65
C MET A 1 -6.45 -8.49 -22.57
N THR A 2 -6.32 -7.74 -23.66
CA THR A 2 -5.76 -6.36 -23.61
C THR A 2 -6.56 -5.40 -22.72
N THR A 3 -7.90 -5.40 -22.80
CA THR A 3 -8.74 -4.54 -21.95
C THR A 3 -8.68 -4.92 -20.47
N GLN A 4 -8.59 -6.22 -20.15
CA GLN A 4 -8.48 -6.70 -18.77
C GLN A 4 -7.15 -6.26 -18.13
N ILE A 5 -6.05 -6.29 -18.88
CA ILE A 5 -4.74 -5.78 -18.43
C ILE A 5 -4.84 -4.30 -18.07
N TRP A 6 -5.48 -3.48 -18.91
CA TRP A 6 -5.64 -2.05 -18.63
C TRP A 6 -6.53 -1.79 -17.40
N ILE A 7 -7.61 -2.55 -17.23
CA ILE A 7 -8.47 -2.47 -16.03
C ILE A 7 -7.66 -2.85 -14.78
N PHE A 8 -6.90 -3.93 -14.83
CA PHE A 8 -6.05 -4.37 -13.73
C PHE A 8 -5.03 -3.30 -13.35
N ILE A 9 -4.31 -2.74 -14.34
CA ILE A 9 -3.34 -1.66 -14.10
C ILE A 9 -4.02 -0.44 -13.48
N ALA A 10 -5.18 -0.03 -13.98
CA ALA A 10 -5.92 1.11 -13.42
C ALA A 10 -6.30 0.88 -11.94
N ILE A 11 -6.74 -0.34 -11.59
CA ILE A 11 -7.05 -0.70 -10.20
C ILE A 11 -5.81 -0.60 -9.31
N ILE A 12 -4.68 -1.18 -9.74
CA ILE A 12 -3.42 -1.12 -8.97
C ILE A 12 -2.96 0.33 -8.80
N VAL A 13 -3.04 1.17 -9.85
CA VAL A 13 -2.69 2.59 -9.75
C VAL A 13 -3.57 3.32 -8.73
N ILE A 14 -4.88 3.08 -8.73
CA ILE A 14 -5.80 3.71 -7.76
C ILE A 14 -5.47 3.28 -6.32
N LEU A 15 -5.21 1.99 -6.10
CA LEU A 15 -4.84 1.48 -4.78
C LEU A 15 -3.49 2.02 -4.31
N GLN A 16 -2.51 2.12 -5.21
CA GLN A 16 -1.22 2.74 -4.91
C GLN A 16 -1.35 4.23 -4.56
N LEU A 17 -2.17 4.99 -5.30
CA LEU A 17 -2.45 6.39 -4.97
C LEU A 17 -3.09 6.54 -3.58
N LEU A 18 -3.99 5.62 -3.22
CA LEU A 18 -4.60 5.59 -1.89
C LEU A 18 -3.55 5.34 -0.81
N ILE A 19 -2.67 4.35 -1.01
CA ILE A 19 -1.56 4.05 -0.09
C ILE A 19 -0.63 5.27 0.05
N GLY A 20 -0.20 5.86 -1.06
CA GLY A 20 0.67 7.04 -1.07
C GLY A 20 0.05 8.24 -0.35
N HIS A 21 -1.25 8.45 -0.51
CA HIS A 21 -2.00 9.49 0.21
C HIS A 21 -1.95 9.26 1.72
N PHE A 22 -2.31 8.07 2.20
CA PHE A 22 -2.28 7.77 3.64
C PHE A 22 -0.88 7.80 4.24
N LEU A 23 0.14 7.36 3.49
CA LEU A 23 1.54 7.49 3.91
C LEU A 23 1.94 8.94 4.11
N HIS A 24 1.58 9.83 3.18
CA HIS A 24 1.84 11.25 3.35
C HIS A 24 1.10 11.82 4.57
N ASP A 25 -0.16 11.40 4.76
CA ASP A 25 -1.02 11.82 5.86
C ASP A 25 -0.50 11.41 7.24
N ILE A 26 0.16 10.26 7.34
CA ILE A 26 0.87 9.76 8.54
C ILE A 26 2.06 10.67 8.91
N GLY A 27 2.59 11.44 7.95
CA GLY A 27 3.69 12.37 8.17
C GLY A 27 4.96 12.04 7.39
N PHE A 28 4.92 11.03 6.49
CA PHE A 28 6.04 10.80 5.59
C PHE A 28 6.16 11.92 4.56
N SER A 29 7.39 12.31 4.25
CA SER A 29 7.65 13.28 3.18
C SER A 29 7.07 12.80 1.86
N LEU A 30 6.55 13.73 1.05
CA LEU A 30 5.97 13.44 -0.27
C LEU A 30 6.88 12.55 -1.13
N LEU A 31 8.19 12.83 -1.15
CA LEU A 31 9.16 12.05 -1.93
C LEU A 31 9.20 10.57 -1.49
N ARG A 32 9.25 10.31 -0.17
CA ARG A 32 9.21 8.94 0.37
C ARG A 32 7.89 8.25 0.04
N SER A 33 6.77 8.94 0.19
CA SER A 33 5.46 8.38 -0.17
C SER A 33 5.38 8.00 -1.65
N ILE A 34 5.91 8.84 -2.55
CA ILE A 34 5.97 8.55 -3.99
C ILE A 34 6.89 7.34 -4.25
N LEU A 35 8.08 7.28 -3.65
CA LEU A 35 9.00 6.16 -3.85
C LEU A 35 8.40 4.83 -3.39
N LEU A 36 7.72 4.80 -2.24
CA LEU A 36 7.05 3.60 -1.73
C LEU A 36 5.86 3.21 -2.61
N MET A 37 5.16 4.18 -3.21
CA MET A 37 4.04 3.95 -4.11
C MET A 37 4.45 3.31 -5.46
N LEU A 38 5.72 3.47 -5.87
CA LEU A 38 6.26 2.81 -7.06
C LEU A 38 6.48 1.30 -6.87
N LEU A 39 6.28 0.78 -5.64
CA LEU A 39 6.52 -0.60 -5.26
C LEU A 39 5.20 -1.28 -4.88
N PRO A 40 4.41 -1.75 -5.88
CA PRO A 40 3.08 -2.31 -5.64
C PRO A 40 3.09 -3.66 -4.94
N PHE A 41 1.90 -4.18 -4.64
CA PHE A 41 1.69 -5.47 -3.99
C PHE A 41 2.31 -5.50 -2.58
N GLY A 42 2.20 -4.37 -1.88
CA GLY A 42 2.69 -4.24 -0.51
C GLY A 42 4.20 -4.19 -0.34
N ILE A 43 5.01 -4.22 -1.42
CA ILE A 43 6.48 -4.21 -1.30
C ILE A 43 6.95 -2.92 -0.60
N GLY A 44 6.46 -1.75 -1.03
CA GLY A 44 6.78 -0.49 -0.37
C GLY A 44 6.32 -0.46 1.09
N VAL A 45 5.12 -0.96 1.36
CA VAL A 45 4.56 -1.04 2.71
C VAL A 45 5.40 -1.93 3.62
N PHE A 46 5.86 -3.07 3.11
CA PHE A 46 6.72 -4.00 3.85
C PHE A 46 8.08 -3.40 4.19
N ILE A 47 8.70 -2.70 3.24
CA ILE A 47 9.95 -1.96 3.49
C ILE A 47 9.74 -0.93 4.60
N LEU A 48 8.63 -0.19 4.56
CA LEU A 48 8.29 0.79 5.58
C LEU A 48 8.11 0.15 6.96
N GLN A 49 7.44 -1.00 7.01
CA GLN A 49 7.21 -1.73 8.25
C GLN A 49 8.53 -2.14 8.91
N LEU A 50 9.43 -2.78 8.15
CA LEU A 50 10.74 -3.22 8.65
C LEU A 50 11.68 -2.07 8.99
N SER A 51 11.75 -1.05 8.13
CA SER A 51 12.75 0.02 8.27
C SER A 51 12.36 1.12 9.25
N TYR A 52 11.06 1.34 9.44
CA TYR A 52 10.53 2.41 10.28
C TYR A 52 9.72 1.88 11.45
N TYR A 53 8.60 1.21 11.20
CA TYR A 53 7.66 0.91 12.29
C TYR A 53 8.24 -0.03 13.34
N GLU A 54 8.88 -1.13 12.94
CA GLU A 54 9.49 -2.06 13.90
C GLU A 54 10.63 -1.43 14.70
N ARG A 55 11.30 -0.41 14.14
CA ARG A 55 12.43 0.27 14.79
C ARG A 55 12.00 1.37 15.75
N TYR A 56 11.02 2.16 15.37
CA TYR A 56 10.60 3.35 16.11
C TYR A 56 9.38 3.10 17.01
N PHE A 57 8.59 2.06 16.74
CA PHE A 57 7.41 1.67 17.51
C PHE A 57 7.51 0.18 17.91
N PRO A 58 8.40 -0.15 18.87
CA PRO A 58 8.50 -1.51 19.38
C PRO A 58 7.14 -1.96 19.94
N GLU A 59 6.84 -3.26 19.82
CA GLU A 59 5.56 -3.87 20.23
C GLU A 59 4.33 -3.26 19.53
N TRP A 60 4.51 -2.53 18.43
CA TRP A 60 3.45 -1.86 17.69
C TRP A 60 2.66 -0.82 18.52
N ASP A 61 3.33 -0.13 19.43
CA ASP A 61 2.77 0.99 20.20
C ASP A 61 2.66 2.28 19.35
N VAL A 62 2.00 2.15 18.20
CA VAL A 62 1.76 3.24 17.24
C VAL A 62 0.54 4.05 17.71
N PRO A 63 0.58 5.40 17.63
CA PRO A 63 -0.57 6.24 17.96
C PRO A 63 -1.86 5.78 17.24
N ALA A 64 -2.98 5.75 17.96
CA ALA A 64 -4.24 5.19 17.45
C ALA A 64 -4.67 5.75 16.09
N ARG A 65 -4.45 7.04 15.83
CA ARG A 65 -4.75 7.68 14.53
C ARG A 65 -3.91 7.12 13.39
N GLU A 66 -2.62 6.90 13.62
CA GLU A 66 -1.71 6.33 12.63
C GLU A 66 -1.99 4.84 12.43
N LYS A 67 -2.34 4.12 13.49
CA LYS A 67 -2.74 2.72 13.43
C LYS A 67 -3.92 2.48 12.50
N ILE A 68 -4.98 3.29 12.60
CA ILE A 68 -6.14 3.20 11.69
C ILE A 68 -5.73 3.44 10.23
N ARG A 69 -4.85 4.42 9.98
CA ARG A 69 -4.36 4.71 8.62
C ARG A 69 -3.53 3.55 8.06
N LEU A 70 -2.72 2.91 8.91
CA LEU A 70 -1.98 1.70 8.53
C LEU A 70 -2.92 0.52 8.23
N GLU A 71 -3.96 0.33 9.02
CA GLU A 71 -4.99 -0.69 8.74
C GLU A 71 -5.64 -0.48 7.36
N ILE A 72 -5.92 0.77 6.98
CA ILE A 72 -6.42 1.10 5.64
C ILE A 72 -5.39 0.79 4.55
N ILE A 73 -4.10 1.10 4.78
CA ILE A 73 -3.00 0.76 3.85
C ILE A 73 -2.89 -0.76 3.68
N TYR A 74 -2.99 -1.53 4.76
CA TYR A 74 -2.97 -3.00 4.69
C TYR A 74 -4.19 -3.56 3.97
N LEU A 75 -5.37 -2.98 4.18
CA LEU A 75 -6.57 -3.35 3.44
C LEU A 75 -6.41 -3.06 1.95
N ALA A 76 -5.89 -1.88 1.58
CA ALA A 76 -5.61 -1.54 0.18
C ALA A 76 -4.62 -2.54 -0.45
N THR A 77 -3.55 -2.88 0.28
CA THR A 77 -2.56 -3.89 -0.14
C THR A 77 -3.21 -5.26 -0.34
N PHE A 78 -4.08 -5.69 0.57
CA PHE A 78 -4.83 -6.93 0.42
C PHE A 78 -5.69 -6.92 -0.84
N LEU A 79 -6.37 -5.81 -1.14
CA LEU A 79 -7.16 -5.66 -2.37
C LEU A 79 -6.30 -5.74 -3.64
N GLU A 80 -5.04 -5.30 -3.62
CA GLU A 80 -4.11 -5.49 -4.74
C GLU A 80 -3.86 -6.97 -5.01
N PHE A 81 -3.67 -7.77 -3.96
CA PHE A 81 -3.50 -9.23 -4.09
C PHE A 81 -4.77 -9.93 -4.56
N VAL A 82 -5.94 -9.49 -4.08
CA VAL A 82 -7.24 -9.98 -4.60
C VAL A 82 -7.36 -9.66 -6.08
N ALA A 83 -7.08 -8.42 -6.50
CA ALA A 83 -7.13 -8.02 -7.90
C ALA A 83 -6.16 -8.84 -8.76
N LEU A 84 -4.94 -9.08 -8.28
CA LEU A 84 -3.94 -9.90 -8.96
C LEU A 84 -4.42 -11.35 -9.12
N TYR A 85 -4.98 -11.93 -8.06
CA TYR A 85 -5.53 -13.28 -8.10
C TYR A 85 -6.66 -13.40 -9.14
N LEU A 86 -7.63 -12.49 -9.09
CA LEU A 86 -8.74 -12.47 -10.06
C LEU A 86 -8.22 -12.34 -11.49
N PHE A 87 -7.24 -11.46 -11.71
CA PHE A 87 -6.62 -11.26 -13.02
C PHE A 87 -5.88 -12.49 -13.54
N LEU A 88 -5.15 -13.22 -12.70
CA LEU A 88 -4.35 -14.39 -13.14
C LEU A 88 -5.17 -15.66 -13.32
N PHE A 89 -6.22 -15.86 -12.52
CA PHE A 89 -6.89 -17.16 -12.40
C PHE A 89 -8.35 -17.17 -12.85
N ILE A 90 -9.00 -16.01 -12.99
CA ILE A 90 -10.42 -15.94 -13.37
C ILE A 90 -10.61 -15.29 -14.75
N PHE A 91 -9.81 -14.28 -15.08
CA PHE A 91 -9.98 -13.44 -16.27
C PHE A 91 -9.02 -13.77 -17.40
#